data_AF-A0A7C7N8M5-F1
#
_entry.id   AF-A0A7C7N8M5-F1
#
_cell.length_a   1.000
_cell.length_b   1.000
_cell.length_c   1.000
_cell.angle_alpha   90.00
_cell.angle_beta   90.00
_cell.angle_gamma   90.00
#
_symmetry.space_group_name_H-M   'P 1'
#
loop_
_entity.id
_entity.type
_entity.pdbx_description
1 polymer ?
#
loop_
_entity_poly.entity_id
_entity_poly.type
_entity_poly.pdbx_seq_one_letter_code
_entity_poly.pdbx_strand_id
1 'polypeptide(L)'
;MKIFFVFLGKAVGGFIALIVLVVISIFVVARFSDGPIGSKPPLQMVTAGPFKTGELVIGPKEPDWSFLKNYPIVQFQLLDPPRSRTTFIMETSGRIFIPSGYMNSTMGKIWKHWPKEAEQDGRAILRVDGKLYERSMVRINEGEILDDVLAELSRKYAGGFPVSKKDVDSGNLWIFELEPRKN
;
A
#
# COMPACT_ATOMS: atom_id res chain seq x y z
N MET A 1 -41.41 23.05 -19.71
CA MET A 1 -40.13 22.37 -20.06
C MET A 1 -38.87 23.09 -19.57
N LYS A 2 -38.60 24.36 -19.92
CA LYS A 2 -37.34 25.05 -19.57
C LYS A 2 -37.04 25.13 -18.06
N ILE A 3 -38.05 25.39 -17.22
CA ILE A 3 -37.93 25.46 -15.76
C ILE A 3 -37.56 24.09 -15.15
N PHE A 4 -38.12 23.00 -15.71
CA PHE A 4 -37.82 21.63 -15.28
C PHE A 4 -36.35 21.26 -15.53
N PHE A 5 -35.80 21.61 -16.71
CA PHE A 5 -34.39 21.35 -17.01
C PHE A 5 -33.42 22.16 -16.14
N VAL A 6 -33.76 23.40 -15.76
CA VAL A 6 -32.96 24.22 -14.83
C VAL A 6 -32.99 23.62 -13.42
N PHE A 7 -34.15 23.18 -12.94
CA PHE A 7 -34.28 22.53 -11.64
C PHE A 7 -33.51 21.19 -11.60
N LEU A 8 -33.65 20.38 -12.65
CA LEU A 8 -32.93 19.12 -12.80
C LEU A 8 -31.41 19.36 -12.83
N GLY A 9 -30.93 20.37 -13.56
CA GLY A 9 -29.51 20.72 -13.59
C GLY A 9 -28.95 21.13 -12.21
N LYS A 10 -29.72 21.91 -11.43
CA LYS A 10 -29.33 22.28 -10.06
C LYS A 10 -29.31 21.08 -9.12
N ALA A 11 -30.30 20.19 -9.22
CA ALA A 11 -30.36 18.98 -8.41
C ALA A 11 -29.18 18.03 -8.71
N VAL A 12 -28.87 17.81 -10.00
CA VAL A 12 -27.71 17.00 -10.42
C VAL A 12 -26.40 17.64 -9.97
N GLY A 13 -26.25 18.95 -10.16
CA GLY A 13 -25.05 19.68 -9.72
C GLY A 13 -24.85 19.61 -8.20
N GLY A 14 -25.93 19.79 -7.42
CA GLY A 14 -25.89 19.65 -5.97
C GLY A 14 -25.53 18.23 -5.51
N PHE A 15 -26.05 17.21 -6.19
CA PHE A 15 -25.71 15.82 -5.89
C PHE A 15 -24.24 15.48 -6.17
N ILE A 16 -23.70 15.95 -7.30
CA ILE A 16 -22.28 15.77 -7.64
C ILE A 16 -21.40 16.49 -6.60
N ALA A 17 -21.73 17.72 -6.23
CA ALA A 17 -21.00 18.47 -5.22
C ALA A 17 -20.99 17.75 -3.86
N LEU A 18 -22.13 17.17 -3.47
CA LEU A 18 -22.23 16.37 -2.25
C LEU A 18 -21.33 15.12 -2.30
N ILE A 19 -21.31 14.40 -3.41
CA ILE A 19 -20.42 13.23 -3.58
C ILE A 19 -18.96 13.65 -3.43
N VAL A 20 -18.55 14.74 -4.10
CA VAL A 20 -17.18 15.25 -4.00
C VAL A 20 -16.84 15.63 -2.57
N LEU A 21 -17.74 16.32 -1.87
CA LEU A 21 -17.56 16.70 -0.47
C LEU A 21 -17.37 15.47 0.43
N VAL A 22 -18.18 14.42 0.25
CA VAL A 22 -18.08 13.18 1.02
C VAL A 22 -16.74 12.49 0.76
N VAL A 23 -16.33 12.37 -0.50
CA VAL A 23 -15.05 11.75 -0.86
C VAL A 23 -13.88 12.51 -0.23
N ILE A 24 -13.84 13.85 -0.36
CA ILE A 24 -12.80 14.68 0.24
C ILE A 24 -12.79 14.50 1.77
N SER A 25 -13.96 14.51 2.39
CA SER A 25 -14.10 14.35 3.84
C SER A 25 -13.53 13.01 4.33
N ILE A 26 -13.74 11.92 3.58
CA ILE A 26 -13.15 10.61 3.89
C ILE A 26 -11.61 10.71 3.93
N PHE A 27 -10.99 11.34 2.92
CA PHE A 27 -9.52 11.49 2.89
C PHE A 27 -8.99 12.38 4.02
N VAL A 28 -9.71 13.45 4.36
CA VAL A 28 -9.33 14.35 5.46
C VAL A 28 -9.42 13.63 6.79
N VAL A 29 -10.54 12.96 7.08
CA VAL A 29 -10.75 12.21 8.32
C VAL A 29 -9.74 11.05 8.45
N ALA A 30 -9.44 10.36 7.34
CA ALA A 30 -8.44 9.29 7.32
C ALA A 30 -7.05 9.77 7.77
N ARG A 31 -6.69 11.06 7.64
CA ARG A 31 -5.39 11.56 8.14
C ARG A 31 -5.27 11.57 9.65
N PHE A 32 -6.39 11.52 10.37
CA PHE A 32 -6.42 11.52 11.82
C PHE A 32 -6.63 10.11 12.41
N SER A 33 -6.86 9.10 11.58
CA SER A 33 -7.02 7.72 12.04
C SER A 33 -5.69 7.07 12.41
N ASP A 34 -5.79 6.01 13.21
CA ASP A 34 -4.69 5.12 13.55
C ASP A 34 -4.54 4.03 12.48
N GLY A 35 -3.91 4.38 11.37
CA GLY A 35 -3.80 3.48 10.24
C GLY A 35 -4.99 3.55 9.26
N PRO A 36 -4.97 2.71 8.20
CA PRO A 36 -6.04 2.61 7.21
C PRO A 36 -7.43 2.41 7.82
N ILE A 37 -8.42 3.09 7.25
CA ILE A 37 -9.81 3.03 7.70
C ILE A 37 -10.60 1.97 6.95
N GLY A 38 -11.47 1.24 7.65
CA GLY A 38 -12.33 0.21 7.07
C GLY A 38 -11.61 -1.12 6.80
N SER A 39 -12.40 -2.18 6.73
CA SER A 39 -11.91 -3.57 6.55
C SER A 39 -12.05 -4.08 5.12
N LYS A 40 -12.67 -3.30 4.22
CA LYS A 40 -12.96 -3.69 2.84
C LYS A 40 -12.77 -2.51 1.87
N PRO A 41 -12.54 -2.80 0.57
CA PRO A 41 -12.56 -1.78 -0.46
C PRO A 41 -13.92 -1.05 -0.53
N PRO A 42 -13.94 0.24 -0.89
CA PRO A 42 -12.78 1.06 -1.25
C PRO A 42 -12.05 1.69 -0.04
N LEU A 43 -12.66 1.72 1.16
CA LEU A 43 -12.13 2.45 2.31
C LEU A 43 -10.75 1.92 2.75
N GLN A 44 -10.55 0.61 2.75
CA GLN A 44 -9.28 -0.03 3.12
C GLN A 44 -8.09 0.43 2.26
N MET A 45 -8.34 0.94 1.05
CA MET A 45 -7.32 1.43 0.13
C MET A 45 -6.94 2.90 0.36
N VAL A 46 -7.67 3.61 1.23
CA VAL A 46 -7.43 5.02 1.54
C VAL A 46 -6.14 5.15 2.36
N THR A 47 -5.23 6.02 1.89
CA THR A 47 -4.04 6.39 2.66
C THR A 47 -4.46 7.18 3.90
N ALA A 48 -3.92 6.80 5.05
CA ALA A 48 -4.36 7.26 6.34
C ALA A 48 -3.21 7.86 7.19
N GLY A 49 -3.55 8.30 8.39
CA GLY A 49 -2.64 8.84 9.38
C GLY A 49 -1.65 7.81 9.92
N PRO A 50 -0.66 8.25 10.72
CA PRO A 50 0.29 7.34 11.33
C PRO A 50 -0.37 6.36 12.31
N PHE A 51 0.28 5.23 12.52
CA PHE A 51 -0.02 4.28 13.58
C PHE A 51 0.16 4.96 14.94
N LYS A 52 -0.85 4.79 15.79
CA LYS A 52 -0.93 5.27 17.16
C LYS A 52 -0.97 4.11 18.15
N THR A 53 -1.46 2.95 17.71
CA THR A 53 -1.51 1.73 18.52
C THR A 53 -0.77 0.57 17.85
N GLY A 54 -0.33 -0.33 18.70
CA GLY A 54 0.31 -1.59 18.36
C GLY A 54 1.44 -1.91 19.33
N GLU A 55 1.77 -3.18 19.44
CA GLU A 55 2.87 -3.68 20.26
C GLU A 55 4.15 -3.69 19.42
N LEU A 56 5.14 -2.88 19.80
CA LEU A 56 6.44 -2.91 19.14
C LEU A 56 7.15 -4.23 19.42
N VAL A 57 7.42 -4.99 18.37
CA VAL A 57 8.19 -6.23 18.46
C VAL A 57 9.67 -5.88 18.45
N ILE A 58 10.28 -5.96 19.63
CA ILE A 58 11.70 -5.75 19.85
C ILE A 58 12.36 -7.11 20.01
N GLY A 59 13.37 -7.41 19.20
CA GLY A 59 14.11 -8.65 19.31
C GLY A 59 15.46 -8.57 18.59
N PRO A 60 16.50 -9.26 19.09
CA PRO A 60 17.81 -9.29 18.46
C PRO A 60 17.85 -10.14 17.18
N LYS A 61 16.80 -10.93 16.93
CA LYS A 61 16.68 -11.84 15.79
C LYS A 61 15.51 -11.41 14.92
N GLU A 62 15.69 -11.60 13.62
CA GLU A 62 14.63 -11.40 12.65
C GLU A 62 13.44 -12.31 12.96
N PRO A 63 12.19 -11.81 12.90
CA PRO A 63 11.00 -12.65 13.06
C PRO A 63 10.95 -13.75 12.01
N ASP A 64 10.40 -14.92 12.37
CA ASP A 64 9.98 -15.88 11.36
C ASP A 64 8.76 -15.32 10.62
N TRP A 65 8.95 -14.97 9.36
CA TRP A 65 7.91 -14.39 8.52
C TRP A 65 6.95 -15.40 7.91
N SER A 66 7.18 -16.71 8.09
CA SER A 66 6.39 -17.78 7.48
C SER A 66 4.88 -17.64 7.67
N PHE A 67 4.44 -17.02 8.78
CA PHE A 67 3.02 -16.74 9.03
C PHE A 67 2.39 -15.81 7.96
N LEU A 68 3.17 -14.94 7.30
CA LEU A 68 2.70 -14.03 6.26
C LEU A 68 2.50 -14.70 4.89
N LYS A 69 2.90 -15.97 4.73
CA LYS A 69 2.77 -16.71 3.47
C LYS A 69 1.36 -16.61 2.89
N ASN A 70 0.35 -16.72 3.75
CA ASN A 70 -1.06 -16.70 3.35
C ASN A 70 -1.82 -15.42 3.74
N TYR A 71 -1.14 -14.40 4.29
CA TYR A 71 -1.79 -13.12 4.58
C TYR A 71 -2.02 -12.36 3.27
N PRO A 72 -3.26 -12.00 2.91
CA PRO A 72 -3.54 -11.33 1.65
C PRO A 72 -3.09 -9.87 1.65
N ILE A 73 -3.09 -9.23 2.82
CA ILE A 73 -2.77 -7.83 2.97
C ILE A 73 -2.18 -7.57 4.35
N VAL A 74 -1.39 -6.52 4.44
CA VAL A 74 -0.84 -5.96 5.67
C VAL A 74 -0.97 -4.45 5.62
N GLN A 75 -0.66 -3.80 6.74
CA GLN A 75 -0.55 -2.34 6.78
C GLN A 75 0.92 -1.97 6.94
N PHE A 76 1.33 -0.90 6.28
CA PHE A 76 2.63 -0.28 6.60
C PHE A 76 2.50 1.23 6.63
N GLN A 77 3.47 1.85 7.27
CA GLN A 77 3.65 3.29 7.35
C GLN A 77 5.09 3.64 6.97
N LEU A 78 5.29 4.67 6.15
CA LEU A 78 6.59 5.34 6.01
C LEU A 78 6.76 6.34 7.15
N LEU A 79 8.00 6.62 7.57
CA LEU A 79 8.26 7.64 8.59
C LEU A 79 8.21 9.06 8.03
N ASP A 80 8.61 9.24 6.76
CA ASP A 80 8.53 10.53 6.08
C ASP A 80 7.96 10.38 4.65
N PRO A 81 6.78 10.94 4.36
CA PRO A 81 5.82 11.48 5.32
C PRO A 81 5.18 10.36 6.17
N PRO A 82 4.74 10.65 7.42
CA PRO A 82 4.17 9.65 8.34
C PRO A 82 2.76 9.24 7.93
N ARG A 83 2.66 8.40 6.88
CA ARG A 83 1.40 7.96 6.27
C ARG A 83 1.33 6.46 6.16
N SER A 84 0.21 5.92 6.59
CA SER A 84 -0.07 4.49 6.56
C SER A 84 -0.97 4.10 5.39
N ARG A 85 -0.88 2.83 4.98
CA ARG A 85 -1.70 2.26 3.90
C ARG A 85 -1.79 0.75 4.02
N THR A 86 -2.85 0.19 3.44
CA THR A 86 -2.98 -1.25 3.23
C THR A 86 -2.26 -1.65 1.94
N THR A 87 -1.53 -2.76 1.96
CA THR A 87 -0.80 -3.25 0.79
C THR A 87 -0.79 -4.77 0.75
N PHE A 88 -0.48 -5.32 -0.42
CA PHE A 88 -0.09 -6.72 -0.57
C PHE A 88 1.27 -6.97 0.07
N ILE A 89 1.47 -8.21 0.52
CA ILE A 89 2.72 -8.73 1.05
C ILE A 89 3.04 -10.07 0.41
N MET A 90 4.32 -10.35 0.19
CA MET A 90 4.84 -11.63 -0.28
C MET A 90 5.86 -12.10 0.74
N GLU A 91 5.81 -13.38 1.10
CA GLU A 91 6.86 -14.04 1.87
C GLU A 91 7.45 -15.14 1.00
N THR A 92 8.77 -15.12 0.86
CA THR A 92 9.51 -16.20 0.19
C THR A 92 10.92 -16.27 0.76
N SER A 93 11.42 -17.48 0.96
CA SER A 93 12.76 -17.74 1.49
C SER A 93 13.05 -17.00 2.81
N GLY A 94 12.04 -16.85 3.68
CA GLY A 94 12.16 -16.18 4.99
C GLY A 94 12.27 -14.66 4.90
N ARG A 95 12.04 -14.07 3.72
CA ARG A 95 12.11 -12.63 3.45
C ARG A 95 10.74 -12.12 3.01
N ILE A 96 10.49 -10.84 3.25
CA ILE A 96 9.18 -10.22 3.00
C ILE A 96 9.28 -9.02 2.07
N PHE A 97 8.30 -8.93 1.17
CA PHE A 97 8.32 -7.99 0.07
C PHE A 97 6.96 -7.34 -0.16
N ILE A 98 6.96 -6.05 -0.51
CA ILE A 98 5.78 -5.28 -0.92
C ILE A 98 5.88 -4.94 -2.41
N PRO A 99 4.90 -5.31 -3.25
CA PRO A 99 4.85 -4.89 -4.64
C PRO A 99 4.13 -3.55 -4.82
N SER A 100 4.55 -2.78 -5.80
CA SER A 100 3.86 -1.59 -6.30
C SER A 100 3.76 -1.62 -7.82
N GLY A 101 2.63 -2.08 -8.34
CA GLY A 101 2.35 -2.07 -9.78
C GLY A 101 1.79 -0.75 -10.30
N TYR A 102 1.61 -0.67 -11.63
CA TYR A 102 1.03 0.46 -12.36
C TYR A 102 1.79 1.78 -12.24
N MET A 103 3.10 1.72 -11.97
CA MET A 103 3.93 2.90 -11.76
C MET A 103 4.07 3.77 -13.01
N ASN A 104 3.87 3.18 -14.19
CA ASN A 104 3.91 3.90 -15.46
C ASN A 104 2.54 4.48 -15.88
N SER A 105 1.45 4.07 -15.23
CA SER A 105 0.10 4.55 -15.57
C SER A 105 -0.15 5.98 -15.09
N THR A 106 -0.93 6.75 -15.86
CA THR A 106 -1.30 8.13 -15.48
C THR A 106 -2.03 8.17 -14.14
N MET A 107 -2.97 7.25 -13.92
CA MET A 107 -3.70 7.13 -12.66
C MET A 107 -2.76 6.74 -11.51
N GLY A 108 -1.87 5.77 -11.72
CA GLY A 108 -0.89 5.34 -10.74
C GLY A 108 0.04 6.48 -10.31
N LYS A 109 0.51 7.30 -11.24
CA LYS A 109 1.36 8.47 -10.94
C LYS A 109 0.65 9.54 -10.11
N ILE A 110 -0.66 9.70 -10.26
CA ILE A 110 -1.49 10.63 -9.47
C ILE A 110 -1.76 10.07 -8.06
N TRP A 111 -1.92 8.76 -7.92
CA TRP A 111 -2.37 8.12 -6.68
C TRP A 111 -1.24 7.52 -5.82
N LYS A 112 -0.10 7.14 -6.40
CA LYS A 112 0.96 6.36 -5.74
C LYS A 112 2.27 7.14 -5.61
N HIS A 113 2.30 8.05 -4.64
CA HIS A 113 3.53 8.78 -4.29
C HIS A 113 4.52 7.95 -3.46
N TRP A 114 4.00 6.99 -2.69
CA TRP A 114 4.78 6.27 -1.69
C TRP A 114 5.98 5.47 -2.19
N PRO A 115 5.98 4.85 -3.39
CA PRO A 115 7.16 4.10 -3.84
C PRO A 115 8.36 5.03 -4.01
N LYS A 116 8.11 6.28 -4.44
CA LYS A 116 9.15 7.31 -4.52
C LYS A 116 9.54 7.83 -3.15
N GLU A 117 8.56 8.06 -2.26
CA GLU A 117 8.82 8.45 -0.86
C GLU A 117 9.70 7.39 -0.17
N ALA A 118 9.41 6.10 -0.37
CA ALA A 118 10.17 4.97 0.19
C ALA A 118 11.57 4.81 -0.43
N GLU A 119 11.75 5.14 -1.71
CA GLU A 119 13.07 5.16 -2.35
C GLU A 119 13.95 6.31 -1.82
N GLN A 120 13.32 7.42 -1.38
CA GLN A 120 14.01 8.56 -0.77
C GLN A 120 14.33 8.32 0.70
N ASP A 121 13.35 7.84 1.47
CA ASP A 121 13.49 7.44 2.87
C ASP A 121 12.69 6.15 3.10
N GLY A 122 13.40 5.02 3.09
CA GLY A 122 12.80 3.70 3.24
C GLY A 122 12.39 3.34 4.65
N ARG A 123 12.61 4.21 5.66
CA ARG A 123 12.25 3.86 7.04
C ARG A 123 10.75 3.67 7.15
N ALA A 124 10.35 2.48 7.58
CA ALA A 124 8.97 2.07 7.63
C ALA A 124 8.63 1.31 8.91
N ILE A 125 7.34 1.24 9.20
CA ILE A 125 6.77 0.37 10.23
C ILE A 125 5.77 -0.54 9.52
N LEU A 126 5.97 -1.85 9.63
CA LEU A 126 4.99 -2.85 9.22
C LEU A 126 4.07 -3.14 10.42
N ARG A 127 2.76 -3.17 10.19
CA ARG A 127 1.76 -3.54 11.19
C ARG A 127 0.97 -4.78 10.75
N VAL A 128 1.02 -5.83 11.57
CA VAL A 128 0.28 -7.08 11.37
C VAL A 128 -0.30 -7.54 12.70
N ASP A 129 -1.60 -7.78 12.75
CA ASP A 129 -2.32 -8.26 13.95
C ASP A 129 -1.98 -7.48 15.23
N GLY A 130 -1.91 -6.15 15.12
CA GLY A 130 -1.59 -5.26 16.23
C GLY A 130 -0.11 -5.22 16.61
N LYS A 131 0.76 -6.00 15.98
CA LYS A 131 2.21 -5.94 16.19
C LYS A 131 2.87 -4.98 15.20
N LEU A 132 3.84 -4.21 15.68
CA LEU A 132 4.63 -3.26 14.92
C LEU A 132 6.05 -3.80 14.73
N TYR A 133 6.54 -3.75 13.49
CA TYR A 133 7.88 -4.17 13.12
C TYR A 133 8.56 -3.03 12.37
N GLU A 134 9.68 -2.54 12.90
CA GLU A 134 10.45 -1.49 12.25
C GLU A 134 11.28 -2.09 11.11
N ARG A 135 11.08 -1.58 9.90
CA ARG A 135 11.69 -2.09 8.66
C ARG A 135 12.33 -0.96 7.87
N SER A 136 13.21 -1.32 6.95
CA SER A 136 13.67 -0.47 5.86
C SER A 136 13.14 -1.04 4.55
N MET A 137 12.40 -0.24 3.79
CA MET A 137 11.95 -0.59 2.44
C MET A 137 13.09 -0.36 1.46
N VAL A 138 13.66 -1.45 0.94
CA VAL A 138 14.76 -1.42 -0.02
C VAL A 138 14.22 -1.87 -1.37
N ARG A 139 14.28 -0.98 -2.37
CA ARG A 139 13.81 -1.32 -3.71
C ARG A 139 14.75 -2.35 -4.33
N ILE A 140 14.18 -3.44 -4.84
CA ILE A 140 14.90 -4.46 -5.61
C ILE A 140 14.35 -4.51 -7.04
N ASN A 141 15.25 -4.72 -7.99
CA ASN A 141 14.95 -4.85 -9.42
C ASN A 141 15.73 -5.99 -10.09
N GLU A 142 16.64 -6.64 -9.37
CA GLU A 142 17.48 -7.73 -9.83
C GLU A 142 17.83 -8.69 -8.68
N GLY A 143 18.65 -9.70 -8.97
CA GLY A 143 19.10 -10.69 -8.00
C GLY A 143 18.33 -12.02 -8.07
N GLU A 144 18.94 -13.06 -7.51
CA GLU A 144 18.45 -14.45 -7.58
C GLU A 144 17.06 -14.62 -6.96
N ILE A 145 16.72 -13.82 -5.95
CA ILE A 145 15.43 -13.91 -5.24
C ILE A 145 14.25 -13.37 -6.07
N LEU A 146 14.50 -12.59 -7.12
CA LEU A 146 13.44 -11.87 -7.82
C LEU A 146 12.43 -12.82 -8.47
N ASP A 147 12.90 -13.92 -9.07
CA ASP A 147 12.03 -14.87 -9.74
C ASP A 147 11.07 -15.55 -8.74
N ASP A 148 11.56 -15.90 -7.54
CA ASP A 148 10.73 -16.42 -6.46
C ASP A 148 9.69 -15.41 -5.97
N VAL A 149 10.08 -14.13 -5.87
CA VAL A 149 9.16 -13.06 -5.48
C VAL A 149 8.06 -12.85 -6.53
N LEU A 150 8.40 -12.88 -7.82
CA LEU A 150 7.43 -12.78 -8.91
C LEU A 150 6.51 -14.00 -8.98
N ALA A 151 7.02 -15.20 -8.71
CA ALA A 151 6.22 -16.41 -8.58
C ALA A 151 5.24 -16.30 -7.40
N GLU A 152 5.69 -15.77 -6.25
CA GLU A 152 4.85 -15.56 -5.08
C GLU A 152 3.76 -14.49 -5.31
N LEU A 153 4.10 -13.41 -6.03
CA LEU A 153 3.13 -12.39 -6.48
C LEU A 153 2.07 -13.00 -7.39
N SER A 154 2.51 -13.82 -8.36
CA SER A 154 1.64 -14.54 -9.28
C SER A 154 0.67 -15.45 -8.54
N ARG A 155 1.19 -16.27 -7.61
CA ARG A 155 0.43 -17.21 -6.78
C ARG A 155 -0.64 -16.50 -5.95
N LYS A 156 -0.29 -15.41 -5.27
CA LYS A 156 -1.20 -14.75 -4.31
C LYS A 156 -2.21 -13.80 -4.97
N TYR A 157 -1.80 -13.09 -6.02
CA TYR A 157 -2.57 -11.93 -6.50
C TYR A 157 -2.86 -11.93 -8.00
N ALA A 158 -2.21 -12.79 -8.79
CA ALA A 158 -2.46 -12.88 -10.23
C ALA A 158 -3.17 -14.19 -10.63
N GLY A 159 -3.76 -14.93 -9.70
CA GLY A 159 -4.46 -16.19 -10.01
C GLY A 159 -3.58 -17.25 -10.65
N GLY A 160 -2.25 -17.20 -10.40
CA GLY A 160 -1.26 -18.09 -11.03
C GLY A 160 -0.81 -17.66 -12.43
N PHE A 161 -1.33 -16.57 -12.99
CA PHE A 161 -0.78 -16.02 -14.24
C PHE A 161 0.63 -15.47 -14.02
N PRO A 162 1.61 -15.79 -14.88
CA PRO A 162 2.99 -15.32 -14.72
C PRO A 162 3.05 -13.80 -14.66
N VAL A 163 3.76 -13.27 -13.64
CA VAL A 163 4.10 -11.85 -13.57
C VAL A 163 5.44 -11.64 -14.26
N SER A 164 5.48 -10.76 -15.26
CA SER A 164 6.65 -10.61 -16.11
C SER A 164 7.76 -9.81 -15.45
N LYS A 165 9.00 -10.30 -15.52
CA LYS A 165 10.18 -9.52 -15.17
C LYS A 165 10.30 -8.21 -15.97
N LYS A 166 9.76 -8.19 -17.20
CA LYS A 166 9.69 -6.96 -18.02
C LYS A 166 8.93 -5.82 -17.35
N ASP A 167 7.95 -6.11 -16.50
CA ASP A 167 7.25 -5.09 -15.73
C ASP A 167 8.16 -4.45 -14.67
N VAL A 168 9.09 -5.22 -14.11
CA VAL A 168 10.12 -4.72 -13.18
C VAL A 168 11.15 -3.89 -13.95
N ASP A 169 11.68 -4.43 -15.05
CA ASP A 169 12.71 -3.77 -15.88
C ASP A 169 12.24 -2.42 -16.45
N SER A 170 10.98 -2.36 -16.87
CA SER A 170 10.37 -1.12 -17.39
C SER A 170 9.97 -0.11 -16.29
N GLY A 171 10.17 -0.48 -15.02
CA GLY A 171 9.75 0.30 -13.87
C GLY A 171 8.23 0.42 -13.70
N ASN A 172 7.44 -0.45 -14.34
CA ASN A 172 5.98 -0.51 -14.17
C ASN A 172 5.58 -1.19 -12.85
N LEU A 173 6.39 -2.15 -12.41
CA LEU A 173 6.27 -2.87 -11.14
C LEU A 173 7.52 -2.62 -10.31
N TRP A 174 7.36 -2.03 -9.14
CA TRP A 174 8.46 -1.88 -8.18
C TRP A 174 8.27 -2.90 -7.08
N ILE A 175 9.35 -3.55 -6.65
CA ILE A 175 9.35 -4.47 -5.52
C ILE A 175 10.22 -3.87 -4.43
N PHE A 176 9.71 -3.86 -3.21
CA PHE A 176 10.47 -3.45 -2.04
C PHE A 176 10.63 -4.63 -1.11
N GLU A 177 11.85 -4.95 -0.74
CA GLU A 177 12.14 -5.80 0.39
C GLU A 177 12.00 -5.01 1.69
N LEU A 178 11.50 -5.66 2.74
CA LEU A 178 11.33 -5.07 4.07
C LEU A 178 12.44 -5.61 4.96
N GLU A 179 13.61 -5.00 4.84
CA GLU A 179 14.80 -5.38 5.60
C GLU A 179 14.69 -4.97 7.08
N PRO A 180 15.42 -5.63 8.00
CA PRO A 180 15.59 -5.14 9.35
C PRO A 180 16.18 -3.72 9.34
N ARG A 181 15.60 -2.81 10.13
CA ARG A 181 16.16 -1.47 10.25
C ARG A 181 17.46 -1.52 11.05
N LYS A 182 18.57 -1.07 10.43
CA LYS A 182 19.84 -0.88 11.13
C LYS A 182 19.72 0.37 12.01
N ASN A 183 20.01 0.24 13.30
CA ASN A 183 20.05 1.34 14.25
C ASN A 183 21.23 2.28 13.98
#